data_AF-A0A022PP54-F1
#
_entry.id   AF-A0A022PP54-F1
#
_cell.length_a   1.000
_cell.length_b   1.000
_cell.length_c   1.000
_cell.angle_alpha   90.00
_cell.angle_beta   90.00
_cell.angle_gamma   90.00
#
_symmetry.space_group_name_H-M   'P 1'
#
loop_
_entity.id
_entity.type
_entity.pdbx_description
1 polymer ?
#
loop_
_entity_poly.entity_id
_entity_poly.type
_entity_poly.pdbx_seq_one_letter_code
_entity_poly.pdbx_strand_id
1 'polypeptide(L)'
;MKNIFVIMMFLSAITGCSDKNNLNRLIQTKEGLKFEFLSGEKFILTQECTDQINYLGSHDGMNNELSLVVKKDKPCFPRFNALINKNIGTKMTVSFNGIPMFTTTIQTSLSPSFRMGANDKRQAIGIVNTLKN
;
A
#
# COMPACT_ATOMS: atom_id res chain seq x y z
N MET A 1 22.71 -67.86 -11.03
CA MET A 1 21.37 -67.26 -11.24
C MET A 1 20.64 -67.19 -9.90
N LYS A 2 19.81 -66.16 -9.72
CA LYS A 2 19.17 -65.67 -8.47
C LYS A 2 20.06 -64.78 -7.60
N ASN A 3 20.01 -63.49 -7.88
CA ASN A 3 20.09 -62.48 -6.82
C ASN A 3 18.74 -61.76 -6.75
N ILE A 4 18.23 -61.70 -5.53
CA ILE A 4 16.90 -61.26 -5.15
C ILE A 4 16.90 -59.73 -5.11
N PHE A 5 16.01 -59.11 -5.89
CA PHE A 5 15.66 -57.70 -5.76
C PHE A 5 14.85 -57.51 -4.47
N VAL A 6 15.41 -56.80 -3.49
CA VAL A 6 14.68 -56.30 -2.33
C VAL A 6 14.27 -54.87 -2.64
N ILE A 7 13.01 -54.68 -3.07
CA ILE A 7 12.39 -53.36 -3.20
C ILE A 7 11.81 -53.02 -1.82
N MET A 8 12.54 -52.21 -1.05
CA MET A 8 12.03 -51.64 0.20
C MET A 8 11.27 -50.36 -0.14
N MET A 9 9.94 -50.48 -0.26
CA MET A 9 9.02 -49.34 -0.32
C MET A 9 9.06 -48.60 1.03
N PHE A 10 9.74 -47.45 1.08
CA PHE A 10 9.51 -46.47 2.13
C PHE A 10 8.31 -45.60 1.71
N LEU A 11 7.15 -45.94 2.26
CA LEU A 11 5.99 -45.05 2.34
C LEU A 11 6.29 -43.95 3.37
N SER A 12 7.04 -42.93 2.96
CA SER A 12 7.04 -41.65 3.67
C SER A 12 5.81 -40.86 3.25
N ALA A 13 4.70 -41.11 3.94
CA ALA A 13 3.60 -40.17 3.99
C ALA A 13 4.07 -38.90 4.72
N ILE A 14 4.73 -38.01 3.98
CA ILE A 14 4.81 -36.61 4.40
C ILE A 14 3.44 -36.03 4.07
N THR A 15 2.46 -36.24 4.95
CA THR A 15 1.34 -35.32 5.05
C THR A 15 1.92 -34.03 5.60
N GLY A 16 2.57 -33.28 4.71
CA GLY A 16 2.80 -31.88 4.91
C GLY A 16 1.43 -31.27 5.02
N CYS A 17 1.01 -30.98 6.26
CA CYS A 17 -0.07 -30.05 6.51
C CYS A 17 0.31 -28.78 5.75
N SER A 18 -0.29 -28.67 4.57
CA SER A 18 -0.29 -27.49 3.74
C SER A 18 -0.74 -26.38 4.66
N ASP A 19 0.23 -25.56 5.05
CA ASP A 19 0.06 -24.42 5.91
C ASP A 19 -0.69 -23.34 5.09
N LYS A 20 -1.97 -23.63 4.79
CA LYS A 20 -2.93 -22.73 4.15
C LYS A 20 -3.16 -21.47 4.98
N ASN A 21 -2.62 -21.41 6.19
CA ASN A 21 -2.61 -20.22 7.03
C ASN A 21 -1.44 -19.26 6.75
N ASN A 22 -0.37 -19.68 6.06
CA ASN A 22 0.76 -18.80 5.75
C ASN A 22 0.56 -17.99 4.46
N LEU A 23 -0.31 -18.41 3.54
CA LEU A 23 -0.63 -17.62 2.35
C LEU A 23 -1.48 -16.38 2.72
N ASN A 24 -2.37 -16.50 3.71
CA ASN A 24 -3.14 -15.37 4.24
C ASN A 24 -2.26 -14.35 5.00
N ARG A 25 -1.08 -14.77 5.49
CA ARG A 25 -0.12 -13.88 6.15
C ARG A 25 0.82 -13.16 5.17
N LEU A 26 0.89 -13.60 3.91
CA LEU A 26 1.62 -12.92 2.83
C LEU A 26 0.78 -11.83 2.14
N ILE A 27 -0.54 -11.85 2.28
CA ILE A 27 -1.36 -10.63 2.20
C ILE A 27 -1.35 -9.98 3.60
N GLN A 28 -0.16 -9.72 4.13
CA GLN A 28 -0.02 -8.55 4.98
C GLN A 28 -0.35 -7.37 4.07
N THR A 29 -1.61 -6.95 4.08
CA THR A 29 -2.00 -5.61 3.64
C THR A 29 -1.04 -4.67 4.34
N LYS A 30 0.01 -4.23 3.64
CA LYS A 30 0.94 -3.25 4.19
C LYS A 30 0.08 -2.08 4.65
N GLU A 31 0.04 -1.86 5.96
CA GLU A 31 -0.68 -0.73 6.54
C GLU A 31 -0.11 0.55 5.93
N GLY A 32 -1.00 1.42 5.48
CA GLY A 32 -0.58 2.59 4.74
C GLY A 32 -1.67 3.17 3.85
N LEU A 33 -1.27 4.21 3.14
CA LEU A 33 -2.14 4.95 2.25
C LEU A 33 -2.01 4.38 0.83
N LYS A 34 -3.09 3.78 0.34
CA LYS A 34 -3.12 3.09 -0.94
C LYS A 34 -3.73 4.00 -2.00
N PHE A 35 -3.02 4.09 -3.13
CA PHE A 35 -3.41 4.76 -4.35
C PHE A 35 -3.66 3.69 -5.42
N GLU A 36 -4.88 3.57 -5.91
CA GLU A 36 -5.28 2.63 -6.96
C GLU A 36 -5.68 3.40 -8.20
N PHE A 37 -4.97 3.16 -9.30
CA PHE A 37 -5.19 3.80 -10.58
C PHE A 37 -6.24 3.04 -11.38
N LEU A 38 -6.95 3.71 -12.29
CA LEU A 38 -7.93 3.07 -13.16
C LEU A 38 -7.34 1.91 -13.99
N SER A 39 -6.03 1.96 -14.29
CA SER A 39 -5.29 0.88 -14.95
C SER A 39 -5.19 -0.42 -14.12
N GLY A 40 -5.58 -0.39 -12.84
CA GLY A 40 -5.39 -1.47 -11.88
C GLY A 40 -4.03 -1.45 -11.17
N GLU A 41 -3.11 -0.55 -11.57
CA GLU A 41 -1.85 -0.33 -10.88
C GLU A 41 -2.10 0.22 -9.47
N LYS A 42 -1.20 -0.13 -8.54
CA LYS A 42 -1.33 0.21 -7.12
C LYS A 42 -0.01 0.74 -6.58
N PHE A 43 -0.10 1.78 -5.77
CA PHE A 43 0.99 2.27 -4.93
C PHE A 43 0.53 2.29 -3.48
N ILE A 44 1.37 1.85 -2.55
CA ILE A 44 1.12 1.93 -1.11
C ILE A 44 2.22 2.79 -0.52
N LEU A 45 1.84 3.94 0.01
CA LEU A 45 2.70 4.78 0.81
C LEU A 45 2.73 4.23 2.24
N THR A 46 3.92 3.88 2.71
CA THR A 46 4.19 3.38 4.06
C THR A 46 5.02 4.39 4.85
N GLN A 47 5.19 4.13 6.15
CA GLN A 47 6.10 4.89 7.02
C GLN A 47 7.52 5.00 6.41
N GLU A 48 8.06 3.91 5.87
CA GLU A 48 9.39 3.87 5.26
C GLU A 48 9.57 4.90 4.14
N CYS A 49 8.51 5.17 3.38
CA CYS A 49 8.49 6.12 2.28
C CYS A 49 8.12 7.55 2.68
N THR A 50 7.71 7.77 3.92
CA THR A 50 7.24 9.07 4.40
C THR A 50 8.40 9.80 5.08
N ASP A 51 8.69 11.00 4.60
CA ASP A 51 9.66 11.90 5.23
C ASP A 51 8.99 12.71 6.33
N GLN A 52 7.82 13.28 6.03
CA GLN A 52 7.03 14.06 6.97
C GLN A 52 5.54 13.85 6.71
N ILE A 53 4.76 13.85 7.79
CA ILE A 53 3.30 13.89 7.71
C ILE A 53 2.74 14.71 8.88
N ASN A 54 1.86 15.66 8.56
CA ASN A 54 1.24 16.53 9.54
C ASN A 54 -0.28 16.59 9.32
N TYR A 55 -1.04 16.48 10.40
CA TYR A 55 -2.45 16.82 10.40
C TYR A 55 -2.60 18.33 10.59
N LEU A 56 -3.17 19.00 9.59
CA LEU A 56 -3.33 20.45 9.58
C LEU A 56 -4.67 20.92 10.18
N GLY A 57 -5.57 19.99 10.52
CA GLY A 57 -6.89 20.33 11.02
C GLY A 57 -7.93 20.50 9.91
N SER A 58 -9.16 20.77 10.33
CA SER A 58 -10.20 21.34 9.47
C SER A 58 -10.06 22.86 9.49
N HIS A 59 -9.89 23.48 8.33
CA HIS A 59 -10.01 24.94 8.18
C HIS A 59 -11.40 25.27 7.65
N ASP A 60 -11.89 26.50 7.87
CA ASP A 60 -13.20 26.97 7.45
C ASP A 60 -13.56 26.50 6.02
N GLY A 61 -14.45 25.52 5.92
CA GLY A 61 -14.94 24.96 4.65
C GLY A 61 -14.16 23.77 4.06
N MET A 62 -13.06 23.29 4.67
CA MET A 62 -12.31 22.11 4.21
C MET A 62 -12.13 21.04 5.29
N ASN A 63 -12.35 19.78 4.89
CA ASN A 63 -12.29 18.61 5.76
C ASN A 63 -10.85 18.18 6.05
N ASN A 64 -10.54 17.95 7.33
CA ASN A 64 -9.42 17.19 7.90
C ASN A 64 -8.19 17.03 6.97
N GLU A 65 -7.43 18.10 6.79
CA GLU A 65 -6.34 18.17 5.82
C GLU A 65 -5.04 17.54 6.37
N LEU A 66 -4.34 16.83 5.50
CA LEU A 66 -3.02 16.24 5.73
C LEU A 66 -2.01 16.89 4.79
N SER A 67 -0.86 17.28 5.33
CA SER A 67 0.33 17.62 4.54
C SER A 67 1.30 16.46 4.59
N LEU A 68 1.76 16.02 3.42
CA LEU A 68 2.58 14.81 3.29
C LEU A 68 3.81 15.11 2.44
N VAL A 69 4.96 14.59 2.88
CA VAL A 69 6.24 14.66 2.17
C VAL A 69 6.75 13.23 2.01
N VAL A 70 6.93 12.81 0.77
CA VAL A 70 7.51 11.50 0.41
C VAL A 70 9.02 11.66 0.30
N LYS A 71 9.77 10.70 0.84
CA LYS A 71 11.23 10.69 0.69
C LYS A 71 11.61 10.68 -0.79
N LYS A 72 12.53 11.57 -1.16
CA LYS A 72 12.98 11.76 -2.55
C LYS A 72 13.91 10.65 -3.04
N ASP A 73 14.49 9.89 -2.12
CA ASP A 73 15.43 8.82 -2.43
C ASP A 73 14.73 7.62 -3.10
N LYS A 74 15.53 6.80 -3.79
CA LYS A 74 15.02 5.60 -4.46
C LYS A 74 14.64 4.56 -3.40
N PRO A 75 13.46 3.91 -3.48
CA PRO A 75 12.55 3.86 -4.63
C PRO A 75 11.20 4.59 -4.46
N CYS A 76 10.98 5.37 -3.41
CA CYS A 76 9.62 5.80 -3.03
C CYS A 76 9.02 6.86 -3.98
N PHE A 77 9.52 8.10 -3.95
CA PHE A 77 8.96 9.17 -4.77
C PHE A 77 9.11 8.93 -6.28
N PRO A 78 10.27 8.48 -6.81
CA PRO A 78 10.40 8.24 -8.26
C PRO A 78 9.37 7.24 -8.79
N ARG A 79 9.09 6.15 -8.06
CA ARG A 79 8.08 5.16 -8.44
C ARG A 79 6.67 5.73 -8.39
N PHE A 80 6.35 6.47 -7.33
CA PHE A 80 5.03 7.07 -7.20
C PHE A 80 4.77 8.10 -8.29
N ASN A 81 5.75 8.98 -8.55
CA ASN A 81 5.67 10.00 -9.60
C ASN A 81 5.53 9.39 -10.99
N ALA A 82 6.25 8.29 -11.28
CA ALA A 82 6.10 7.57 -12.55
C ALA A 82 4.67 7.05 -12.77
N LEU A 83 4.04 6.50 -11.71
CA LEU A 83 2.65 6.04 -11.77
C LEU A 83 1.66 7.18 -11.96
N ILE A 84 1.85 8.30 -11.25
CA ILE A 84 1.03 9.51 -11.41
C ILE A 84 1.11 10.01 -12.86
N ASN A 85 2.33 10.20 -13.38
CA ASN A 85 2.53 10.75 -14.73
C ASN A 85 1.96 9.87 -15.83
N LYS A 86 2.11 8.54 -15.70
CA LYS A 86 1.53 7.57 -16.63
C LYS A 86 0.00 7.64 -16.68
N ASN A 87 -0.65 8.08 -15.60
CA ASN A 87 -2.09 8.04 -15.43
C ASN A 87 -2.75 9.44 -15.40
N ILE A 88 -2.04 10.49 -15.83
CA ILE A 88 -2.62 11.84 -16.01
C ILE A 88 -3.85 11.77 -16.92
N GLY A 89 -4.91 12.48 -16.54
CA GLY A 89 -6.21 12.46 -17.23
C GLY A 89 -7.13 11.30 -16.81
N THR A 90 -6.65 10.36 -15.99
CA THR A 90 -7.46 9.22 -15.50
C THR A 90 -7.79 9.35 -14.01
N LYS A 91 -8.61 8.42 -13.50
CA LYS A 91 -9.03 8.41 -12.09
C LYS A 91 -8.04 7.63 -11.21
N MET A 92 -7.90 8.11 -9.99
CA MET A 92 -7.19 7.46 -8.90
C MET A 92 -8.06 7.43 -7.65
N THR A 93 -8.19 6.27 -7.04
CA THR A 93 -8.88 6.08 -5.76
C THR A 93 -7.84 6.00 -4.65
N VAL A 94 -8.03 6.80 -3.60
CA VAL A 94 -7.22 6.78 -2.40
C VAL A 94 -7.99 6.07 -1.29
N SER A 95 -7.30 5.21 -0.55
CA SER A 95 -7.87 4.44 0.56
C SER A 95 -6.86 4.26 1.68
N PHE A 96 -7.37 4.11 2.90
CA PHE A 96 -6.56 3.85 4.09
C PHE A 96 -7.14 2.65 4.83
N ASN A 97 -6.32 1.63 5.08
CA ASN A 97 -6.74 0.36 5.71
C ASN A 97 -8.00 -0.27 5.10
N GLY A 98 -8.09 -0.23 3.76
CA GLY A 98 -9.22 -0.77 3.01
C GLY A 98 -10.46 0.13 2.97
N ILE A 99 -10.48 1.24 3.71
CA ILE A 99 -11.57 2.21 3.70
C ILE A 99 -11.32 3.24 2.59
N PRO A 100 -12.20 3.37 1.58
CA PRO A 100 -12.08 4.40 0.56
C PRO A 100 -12.17 5.81 1.17
N MET A 101 -11.32 6.71 0.69
CA MET A 101 -11.32 8.12 1.08
C MET A 101 -11.97 8.95 -0.01
N PHE A 102 -11.40 8.94 -1.20
CA PHE A 102 -11.93 9.67 -2.34
C PHE A 102 -11.41 9.09 -3.66
N THR A 103 -12.12 9.40 -4.74
CA THR A 103 -11.65 9.20 -6.11
C THR A 103 -11.48 10.56 -6.77
N THR A 104 -10.32 10.81 -7.37
CA THR A 104 -10.03 12.06 -8.05
C THR A 104 -9.47 11.81 -9.45
N THR A 105 -9.57 12.81 -10.32
CA THR A 105 -8.90 12.78 -11.63
C THR A 105 -7.50 13.34 -11.46
N ILE A 106 -6.49 12.64 -11.96
CA ILE A 106 -5.11 13.09 -11.93
C ILE A 106 -4.95 14.21 -12.96
N GLN A 107 -4.77 15.44 -12.51
CA GLN A 107 -4.66 16.60 -13.40
C GLN A 107 -3.22 16.96 -13.76
N THR A 108 -2.26 16.61 -12.89
CA THR A 108 -0.85 17.01 -13.05
C THR A 108 0.08 16.03 -12.35
N SER A 109 1.38 16.16 -12.64
CA SER A 109 2.46 15.50 -11.91
C SER A 109 2.47 15.93 -10.44
N LEU A 110 2.89 15.04 -9.55
CA LEU A 110 2.96 15.33 -8.11
C LEU A 110 4.34 15.85 -7.72
N SER A 111 4.37 16.85 -6.83
CA SER A 111 5.58 17.18 -6.05
C SER A 111 5.82 16.12 -4.97
N PRO A 112 7.06 15.92 -4.49
CA PRO A 112 7.34 15.11 -3.30
C PRO A 112 6.53 15.54 -2.08
N SER A 113 6.13 16.81 -2.02
CA SER A 113 5.21 17.34 -1.02
C SER A 113 3.85 17.61 -1.65
N PHE A 114 2.80 17.10 -1.02
CA PHE A 114 1.42 17.28 -1.46
C PHE A 114 0.46 17.32 -0.27
N ARG A 115 -0.76 17.77 -0.54
CA ARG A 115 -1.85 17.80 0.43
C ARG A 115 -2.98 16.88 0.02
N MET A 116 -3.71 16.38 1.00
CA MET A 116 -4.89 15.56 0.78
C MET A 116 -5.87 15.69 1.95
N GLY A 117 -7.15 15.46 1.69
CA GLY A 117 -8.16 15.37 2.73
C GLY A 117 -8.29 13.96 3.30
N ALA A 118 -8.80 13.86 4.51
CA ALA A 118 -9.35 12.62 5.08
C ALA A 118 -10.87 12.77 5.33
N ASN A 119 -11.57 11.63 5.40
CA ASN A 119 -13.03 11.62 5.58
C ASN A 119 -13.43 12.25 6.91
N ASP A 120 -12.66 11.97 7.96
CA ASP A 120 -12.88 12.47 9.31
C ASP A 120 -11.56 12.61 10.08
N LYS A 121 -11.63 13.27 11.24
CA LYS A 121 -10.47 13.50 12.12
C LYS A 121 -9.84 12.20 12.60
N ARG A 122 -10.64 11.16 12.86
CA ARG A 122 -10.13 9.86 13.34
C ARG A 122 -9.31 9.18 12.26
N GLN A 123 -9.78 9.20 11.01
CA GLN A 123 -9.04 8.69 9.87
C GLN A 123 -7.76 9.50 9.63
N ALA A 124 -7.81 10.83 9.72
CA ALA A 124 -6.63 11.69 9.60
C ALA A 124 -5.55 11.34 10.63
N ILE A 125 -5.93 11.22 11.91
CA ILE A 125 -5.02 10.83 12.99
C ILE A 125 -4.48 9.42 12.77
N GLY A 126 -5.32 8.49 12.32
CA GLY A 126 -4.89 7.13 11.97
C GLY A 126 -3.81 7.12 10.89
N ILE A 127 -3.99 7.89 9.81
CA ILE A 127 -3.00 8.02 8.73
C ILE A 127 -1.70 8.61 9.27
N VAL A 128 -1.76 9.68 10.08
CA VAL A 128 -0.57 10.26 10.72
C VAL A 128 0.16 9.22 11.55
N ASN A 129 -0.53 8.50 12.43
CA ASN A 129 0.11 7.51 13.30
C ASN A 129 0.74 6.35 12.52
N THR A 130 0.15 5.95 11.40
CA THR A 130 0.70 4.87 10.55
C THR A 130 1.86 5.32 9.69
N LEU A 131 1.91 6.59 9.25
CA LEU A 131 2.92 7.06 8.30
C LEU A 131 4.03 7.89 8.94
N LYS A 132 3.86 8.33 10.19
CA LYS A 132 4.87 9.12 10.89
C LYS A 132 6.11 8.27 11.16
N ASN A 133 7.24 8.72 10.63
CA ASN A 133 8.57 8.15 10.86
C ASN A 133 9.20 8.66 12.15
#